data_AF-A0AAD6FNK4-F1
#
_entry.id   AF-A0AAD6FNK4-F1
#
_cell.length_a   1.000
_cell.length_b   1.000
_cell.length_c   1.000
_cell.angle_alpha   90.00
_cell.angle_beta   90.00
_cell.angle_gamma   90.00
#
_symmetry.space_group_name_H-M   'P 1'
#
loop_
_entity.id
_entity.type
_entity.pdbx_description
1 polymer ?
#
loop_
_entity_poly.entity_id
_entity_poly.type
_entity_poly.pdbx_seq_one_letter_code
_entity_poly.pdbx_strand_id
1 'polypeptide(L)'
;TAGLNTTDKEMEILQLRNVSFDDAGEYTCLAGNSIGFSHHSAWLTVFEVPSDKGNYTCVMENQYGSINHTHQLDVVAMAPQWAHPEKMEKKLHAVPASRTMKFRCQASGNPNPTLKWYKNGREFKRDHRIGGFKVRDHVWTIIMESVVPSDKGNYTCVVENQYGSINHTYQLDVVERSPHRPILQAGLPANRTTVVGSDVEFECKVFSVPQPHIQWLKHIEVNGSRVGSDGLPYVRVLKHSGVNSSDAQVLALYNVTEEESGEYICKVSNYIGEANQSAWLTVTRYEPTGNHRAAQGRQSGPPG
;
A
#
# COMPACT_ATOMS: atom_id res chain seq x y z
N THR A 1 -34.67 -24.94 22.44
CA THR A 1 -35.32 -23.69 22.91
C THR A 1 -34.27 -22.60 22.89
N ALA A 2 -34.31 -21.73 21.87
CA ALA A 2 -33.38 -20.61 21.74
C ALA A 2 -34.11 -19.32 22.16
N GLY A 3 -33.54 -18.59 23.11
CA GLY A 3 -34.04 -17.29 23.56
C GLY A 3 -33.29 -16.16 22.88
N LEU A 4 -34.02 -15.11 22.49
CA LEU A 4 -33.50 -13.88 21.90
C LEU A 4 -33.38 -12.82 23.00
N ASN A 5 -32.20 -12.20 23.13
CA ASN A 5 -31.98 -11.05 24.00
C ASN A 5 -31.39 -9.91 23.17
N THR A 6 -32.14 -8.81 23.04
CA THR A 6 -31.86 -7.71 22.12
C THR A 6 -31.25 -6.52 22.87
N THR A 7 -29.92 -6.42 22.93
CA THR A 7 -29.21 -5.13 23.15
C THR A 7 -27.71 -5.26 22.83
N ASP A 8 -27.38 -5.40 21.55
CA ASP A 8 -26.27 -4.73 20.85
C ASP A 8 -26.40 -5.12 19.37
N LYS A 9 -25.99 -4.29 18.41
CA LYS A 9 -26.02 -4.69 16.97
C LYS A 9 -24.88 -5.66 16.68
N GLU A 10 -24.93 -6.82 17.33
CA GLU A 10 -24.03 -7.94 17.09
C GLU A 10 -24.43 -8.64 15.79
N MET A 11 -23.42 -9.11 15.06
CA MET A 11 -23.64 -10.06 13.98
C MET A 11 -24.47 -11.23 14.50
N GLU A 12 -25.60 -11.50 13.87
CA GLU A 12 -26.41 -12.68 14.13
C GLU A 12 -25.72 -13.91 13.49
N ILE A 13 -25.26 -14.84 14.33
CA ILE A 13 -24.52 -16.05 13.90
C ILE A 13 -25.33 -17.28 14.26
N LEU A 14 -25.72 -18.07 13.26
CA LEU A 14 -26.27 -19.42 13.46
C LEU A 14 -25.12 -20.41 13.69
N GLN A 15 -25.06 -21.01 14.88
CA GLN A 15 -24.13 -22.10 15.18
C GLN A 15 -24.89 -23.41 15.40
N LEU A 16 -24.60 -24.41 14.55
CA LEU A 16 -25.10 -25.77 14.73
C LEU A 16 -24.05 -26.60 15.48
N ARG A 17 -24.49 -27.43 16.43
CA ARG A 17 -23.63 -28.34 17.21
C ARG A 17 -24.13 -29.77 17.00
N ASN A 18 -23.21 -30.73 16.89
CA ASN A 18 -23.51 -32.15 16.63
C ASN A 18 -24.41 -32.36 15.39
N VAL A 19 -24.00 -31.76 14.28
CA VAL A 19 -24.72 -31.79 12.99
C VAL A 19 -24.90 -33.23 12.50
N SER A 20 -26.10 -33.55 12.05
CA SER A 20 -26.56 -34.83 11.51
C SER A 20 -27.04 -34.68 10.07
N PHE A 21 -27.35 -35.79 9.37
CA PHE A 21 -27.89 -35.72 8.00
C PHE A 21 -29.21 -34.95 7.89
N ASP A 22 -30.01 -34.92 8.96
CA ASP A 22 -31.28 -34.20 9.00
C ASP A 22 -31.11 -32.67 9.02
N ASP A 23 -29.90 -32.19 9.35
CA ASP A 23 -29.55 -30.77 9.33
C ASP A 23 -29.12 -30.30 7.93
N ALA A 24 -28.94 -31.19 6.96
CA ALA A 24 -28.60 -30.78 5.60
C ALA A 24 -29.76 -30.01 4.94
N GLY A 25 -29.49 -28.84 4.38
CA GLY A 25 -30.54 -28.01 3.79
C GLY A 25 -30.14 -26.56 3.53
N GLU A 26 -31.10 -25.76 3.06
CA GLU A 26 -30.92 -24.34 2.81
C GLU A 26 -31.24 -23.52 4.06
N TYR A 27 -30.27 -22.72 4.50
CA TYR A 27 -30.40 -21.79 5.60
C TYR A 27 -30.52 -20.38 5.06
N THR A 28 -31.62 -19.69 5.40
CA THR A 28 -31.88 -18.31 4.98
C THR A 28 -31.84 -17.38 6.19
N CYS A 29 -30.93 -16.42 6.16
CA CYS A 29 -30.92 -15.31 7.10
C CYS A 29 -31.89 -14.22 6.60
N LEU A 30 -32.83 -13.82 7.44
CA LEU A 30 -33.84 -12.81 7.16
C LEU A 30 -33.63 -11.62 8.11
N ALA A 31 -33.36 -10.44 7.56
CA ALA A 31 -33.19 -9.20 8.31
C ALA A 31 -34.24 -8.18 7.87
N GLY A 32 -35.04 -7.66 8.81
CA GLY A 32 -36.08 -6.70 8.48
C GLY A 32 -36.25 -5.58 9.49
N ASN A 33 -36.88 -4.50 9.04
CA ASN A 33 -37.33 -3.38 9.86
C ASN A 33 -38.75 -2.98 9.44
N SER A 34 -39.26 -1.86 9.98
CA SER A 34 -40.61 -1.35 9.67
C SER A 34 -40.85 -0.98 8.20
N ILE A 35 -39.81 -0.93 7.36
CA ILE A 35 -39.88 -0.55 5.95
C ILE A 35 -39.82 -1.78 5.03
N GLY A 36 -39.18 -2.87 5.46
CA GLY A 36 -39.10 -4.09 4.66
C GLY A 36 -38.09 -5.12 5.17
N PHE A 37 -37.87 -6.17 4.37
CA PHE A 37 -36.99 -7.30 4.67
C PHE A 37 -35.94 -7.49 3.57
N SER A 38 -34.75 -7.91 3.98
CA SER A 38 -33.66 -8.39 3.15
C SER A 38 -33.32 -9.82 3.56
N HIS A 39 -32.82 -10.63 2.63
CA HIS A 39 -32.46 -12.02 2.92
C HIS A 39 -31.20 -12.45 2.18
N HIS A 40 -30.52 -13.46 2.75
CA HIS A 40 -29.44 -14.18 2.09
C HIS A 40 -29.51 -15.65 2.49
N SER A 41 -29.41 -16.55 1.50
CA SER A 41 -29.45 -17.99 1.71
C SER A 41 -28.10 -18.65 1.45
N ALA A 42 -27.85 -19.78 2.12
CA ALA A 42 -26.68 -20.64 1.92
C ALA A 42 -27.08 -22.11 2.18
N TRP A 43 -26.46 -23.05 1.47
CA TRP A 43 -26.69 -24.49 1.66
C TRP A 43 -25.69 -25.11 2.64
N LEU A 44 -26.19 -25.98 3.52
CA LEU A 44 -25.38 -26.90 4.33
C LEU A 44 -25.48 -28.31 3.73
N THR A 45 -24.34 -28.93 3.50
CA THR A 45 -24.25 -30.35 3.11
C THR A 45 -23.48 -31.10 4.19
N VAL A 46 -24.01 -32.26 4.59
CA VAL A 46 -23.43 -33.10 5.64
C VAL A 46 -22.88 -34.37 5.01
N PHE A 47 -21.62 -34.70 5.33
CA PHE A 47 -20.90 -35.84 4.77
C PHE A 47 -20.59 -36.87 5.84
N GLU A 48 -20.51 -38.15 5.46
CA GLU A 48 -19.98 -39.20 6.33
C GLU A 48 -18.48 -38.96 6.62
N VAL A 49 -18.08 -39.19 7.87
CA VAL A 49 -16.68 -39.17 8.28
C VAL A 49 -15.97 -40.38 7.65
N PRO A 50 -14.73 -40.25 7.14
CA PRO A 50 -14.03 -41.34 6.46
C PRO A 50 -13.89 -42.61 7.32
N SER A 51 -13.98 -43.77 6.65
CA SER A 51 -14.02 -45.13 7.23
C SER A 51 -12.81 -45.54 8.07
N ASP A 52 -11.68 -44.83 7.94
CA ASP A 52 -10.42 -45.18 8.60
C ASP A 52 -10.35 -44.69 10.05
N LYS A 53 -11.36 -43.94 10.52
CA LYS A 53 -11.51 -43.59 11.93
C LYS A 53 -11.79 -44.85 12.75
N GLY A 54 -10.92 -45.16 13.71
CA GLY A 54 -11.09 -46.35 14.53
C GLY A 54 -9.86 -46.71 15.37
N ASN A 55 -10.00 -47.78 16.15
CA ASN A 55 -8.93 -48.31 16.98
C ASN A 55 -8.12 -49.35 16.21
N TYR A 56 -6.84 -49.09 16.04
CA TYR A 56 -5.89 -50.00 15.42
C TYR A 56 -5.12 -50.73 16.52
N THR A 57 -5.32 -52.04 16.61
CA THR A 57 -4.64 -52.89 17.59
C THR A 57 -3.53 -53.67 16.91
N CYS A 58 -2.29 -53.46 17.35
CA CYS A 58 -1.18 -54.33 17.02
C CYS A 58 -1.17 -55.51 18.00
N VAL A 59 -1.13 -56.74 17.48
CA VAL A 59 -1.07 -57.98 18.27
C VAL A 59 0.23 -58.69 17.94
N MET A 60 1.02 -59.00 18.97
CA MET A 60 2.28 -59.73 18.87
C MET A 60 2.16 -61.03 19.66
N GLU A 61 2.28 -62.17 18.99
CA GLU A 61 2.06 -63.49 19.58
C GLU A 61 3.27 -64.40 19.39
N ASN A 62 3.62 -65.15 20.45
CA ASN A 62 4.55 -66.26 20.38
C ASN A 62 4.00 -67.49 21.13
N GLN A 63 4.75 -68.59 21.14
CA GLN A 63 4.34 -69.85 21.78
C GLN A 63 4.07 -69.76 23.30
N TYR A 64 4.44 -68.67 23.95
CA TYR A 64 4.28 -68.43 25.39
C TYR A 64 3.23 -67.36 25.72
N GLY A 65 2.61 -66.72 24.72
CA GLY A 65 1.51 -65.77 24.92
C GLY A 65 1.41 -64.69 23.85
N SER A 66 0.39 -63.84 24.01
CA SER A 66 0.08 -62.73 23.12
C SER A 66 0.02 -61.41 23.89
N ILE A 67 0.64 -60.37 23.35
CA ILE A 67 0.52 -58.99 23.84
C ILE A 67 -0.13 -58.12 22.76
N ASN A 68 -0.93 -57.16 23.16
CA ASN A 68 -1.59 -56.23 22.25
C ASN A 68 -1.43 -54.76 22.69
N HIS A 69 -1.39 -53.86 21.71
CA HIS A 69 -1.37 -52.42 21.92
C HIS A 69 -2.32 -51.73 20.95
N THR A 70 -3.22 -50.89 21.47
CA THR A 70 -4.26 -50.23 20.68
C THR A 70 -4.00 -48.72 20.58
N HIS A 71 -4.06 -48.18 19.36
CA HIS A 71 -4.02 -46.74 19.10
C HIS A 71 -5.30 -46.28 18.41
N GLN A 72 -5.89 -45.19 18.87
CA GLN A 72 -7.08 -44.61 18.26
C GLN A 72 -6.66 -43.62 17.17
N LEU A 73 -7.09 -43.86 15.94
CA LEU A 73 -6.90 -42.94 14.82
C LEU A 73 -8.16 -42.08 14.67
N ASP A 74 -8.03 -40.78 14.94
CA ASP A 74 -9.06 -39.79 14.65
C ASP A 74 -8.75 -39.07 13.33
N VAL A 75 -9.47 -39.42 12.27
CA VAL A 75 -9.41 -38.70 10.99
C VAL A 75 -10.45 -37.57 11.02
N VAL A 76 -10.00 -36.34 11.27
CA VAL A 76 -10.88 -35.16 11.24
C VAL A 76 -11.02 -34.70 9.80
N ALA A 77 -12.05 -35.18 9.10
CA ALA A 77 -12.48 -34.61 7.82
C ALA A 77 -13.00 -33.18 8.03
N MET A 78 -12.52 -32.24 7.23
CA MET A 78 -12.88 -30.83 7.36
C MET A 78 -13.06 -30.19 5.99
N ALA A 79 -14.27 -29.71 5.71
CA ALA A 79 -14.54 -28.86 4.55
C ALA A 79 -13.69 -27.58 4.60
N PRO A 80 -13.43 -26.91 3.47
CA PRO A 80 -12.58 -25.73 3.49
C PRO A 80 -13.21 -24.59 4.30
N GLN A 81 -12.40 -23.88 5.07
CA GLN A 81 -12.81 -22.70 5.84
C GLN A 81 -11.77 -21.59 5.71
N TRP A 82 -12.21 -20.32 5.67
CA TRP A 82 -11.29 -19.18 5.61
C TRP A 82 -10.47 -19.08 6.90
N ALA A 83 -9.15 -19.07 6.79
CA ALA A 83 -8.26 -18.94 7.94
C ALA A 83 -8.25 -17.51 8.50
N HIS A 84 -8.43 -16.52 7.62
CA HIS A 84 -8.38 -15.09 7.95
C HIS A 84 -9.44 -14.29 7.18
N PRO A 85 -10.75 -14.51 7.45
CA PRO A 85 -11.83 -13.81 6.75
C PRO A 85 -11.79 -12.28 6.91
N GLU A 86 -11.26 -11.78 8.03
CA GLU A 86 -11.11 -10.35 8.31
C GLU A 86 -10.19 -9.64 7.30
N LYS A 87 -9.19 -10.37 6.76
CA LYS A 87 -8.28 -9.84 5.74
C LYS A 87 -8.90 -9.80 4.34
N MET A 88 -10.12 -10.32 4.19
CA MET A 88 -10.86 -10.46 2.94
C MET A 88 -12.13 -9.59 2.91
N GLU A 89 -12.42 -8.81 3.96
CA GLU A 89 -13.62 -7.96 4.03
C GLU A 89 -13.67 -6.89 2.92
N LYS A 90 -12.51 -6.34 2.56
CA LYS A 90 -12.40 -5.36 1.49
C LYS A 90 -12.54 -6.05 0.12
N LYS A 91 -13.76 -6.05 -0.41
CA LYS A 91 -14.05 -6.60 -1.73
C LYS A 91 -13.52 -5.71 -2.87
N LEU A 92 -13.67 -4.39 -2.75
CA LEU A 92 -13.26 -3.44 -3.79
C LEU A 92 -11.83 -2.93 -3.60
N HIS A 93 -10.99 -3.11 -4.62
CA HIS A 93 -9.62 -2.62 -4.68
C HIS A 93 -9.43 -1.69 -5.87
N ALA A 94 -9.47 -0.37 -5.61
CA ALA A 94 -9.06 0.65 -6.57
C ALA A 94 -7.54 0.85 -6.49
N VAL A 95 -6.84 0.57 -7.60
CA VAL A 95 -5.38 0.56 -7.65
C VAL A 95 -4.90 1.34 -8.88
N PRO A 96 -3.95 2.29 -8.73
CA PRO A 96 -3.38 2.96 -9.88
C PRO A 96 -2.66 1.99 -10.83
N ALA A 97 -2.72 2.25 -12.14
CA ALA A 97 -1.95 1.49 -13.12
C ALA A 97 -0.45 1.44 -12.78
N SER A 98 0.24 0.39 -13.24
CA SER A 98 1.65 0.07 -12.95
C SER A 98 1.98 -0.28 -11.49
N ARG A 99 0.98 -0.39 -10.60
CA ARG A 99 1.19 -0.89 -9.23
C ARG A 99 1.04 -2.42 -9.17
N THR A 100 1.57 -3.01 -8.11
CA THR A 100 1.41 -4.45 -7.85
C THR A 100 0.15 -4.69 -7.02
N MET A 101 -0.70 -5.62 -7.46
CA MET A 101 -1.90 -6.05 -6.75
C MET A 101 -1.75 -7.47 -6.19
N LYS A 102 -2.34 -7.72 -5.02
CA LYS A 102 -2.30 -9.03 -4.34
C LYS A 102 -3.68 -9.38 -3.77
N PHE A 103 -4.20 -10.55 -4.13
CA PHE A 103 -5.40 -11.12 -3.52
C PHE A 103 -5.04 -12.39 -2.75
N ARG A 104 -5.67 -12.61 -1.58
CA ARG A 104 -5.33 -13.72 -0.68
C ARG A 104 -6.58 -14.49 -0.29
N CYS A 105 -6.57 -15.80 -0.43
CA CYS A 105 -7.69 -16.66 -0.06
C CYS A 105 -7.21 -17.82 0.80
N GLN A 106 -6.55 -17.48 1.91
CA GLN A 106 -5.98 -18.48 2.81
C GLN A 106 -7.11 -19.25 3.50
N ALA A 107 -7.09 -20.57 3.30
CA ALA A 107 -8.06 -21.48 3.85
C ALA A 107 -7.38 -22.69 4.47
N SER A 108 -8.07 -23.32 5.41
CA SER A 108 -7.73 -24.63 5.96
C SER A 108 -8.77 -25.65 5.53
N GLY A 109 -8.40 -26.93 5.49
CA GLY A 109 -9.28 -28.03 5.13
C GLY A 109 -8.53 -29.35 5.24
N ASN A 110 -9.24 -30.45 5.46
CA ASN A 110 -8.67 -31.79 5.46
C ASN A 110 -9.56 -32.75 4.63
N PRO A 111 -9.06 -33.31 3.51
CA PRO A 111 -7.75 -33.10 2.89
C PRO A 111 -7.44 -31.64 2.53
N ASN A 112 -6.14 -31.34 2.38
CA ASN A 112 -5.66 -30.02 1.94
C ASN A 112 -6.42 -29.59 0.68
N PRO A 113 -7.13 -28.46 0.71
CA PRO A 113 -7.95 -28.07 -0.42
C PRO A 113 -7.11 -27.59 -1.61
N THR A 114 -7.75 -27.43 -2.75
CA THR A 114 -7.13 -26.87 -3.96
C THR A 114 -7.63 -25.44 -4.21
N LEU A 115 -6.77 -24.59 -4.77
CA LEU A 115 -7.09 -23.18 -5.09
C LEU A 115 -7.20 -22.99 -6.61
N LYS A 116 -8.32 -22.44 -7.06
CA LYS A 116 -8.50 -21.97 -8.44
C LYS A 116 -8.91 -20.50 -8.46
N TRP A 117 -8.42 -19.77 -9.44
CA TRP A 117 -8.79 -18.37 -9.66
C TRP A 117 -9.62 -18.22 -10.92
N TYR A 118 -10.60 -17.31 -10.87
CA TYR A 118 -11.47 -16.96 -11.98
C TYR A 118 -11.48 -15.45 -12.14
N LYS A 119 -11.45 -14.96 -13.39
CA LYS A 119 -11.65 -13.56 -13.73
C LYS A 119 -12.94 -13.46 -14.53
N ASN A 120 -13.90 -12.70 -14.02
CA ASN A 120 -15.22 -12.52 -14.65
C ASN A 120 -15.90 -13.87 -14.99
N GLY A 121 -15.81 -14.83 -14.08
CA GLY A 121 -16.40 -16.17 -14.23
C GLY A 121 -15.62 -17.16 -15.10
N ARG A 122 -14.52 -16.76 -15.75
CA ARG A 122 -13.65 -17.66 -16.52
C ARG A 122 -12.40 -17.98 -15.74
N GLU A 123 -11.93 -19.23 -15.82
CA GLU A 123 -10.69 -19.64 -15.15
C GLU A 123 -9.54 -18.68 -15.55
N PHE A 124 -8.82 -18.17 -14.55
CA PHE A 124 -7.79 -17.18 -14.74
C PHE A 124 -6.42 -17.84 -14.66
N LYS A 125 -5.82 -18.06 -15.83
CA LYS A 125 -4.51 -18.70 -16.00
C LYS A 125 -3.44 -17.67 -16.35
N ARG A 126 -2.17 -18.01 -16.09
CA ARG A 126 -1.04 -17.08 -16.20
C ARG A 126 -0.92 -16.43 -17.58
N ASP A 127 -1.19 -17.21 -18.62
CA ASP A 127 -1.18 -16.84 -20.03
C ASP A 127 -2.33 -15.90 -20.43
N HIS A 128 -3.41 -15.82 -19.63
CA HIS A 128 -4.52 -14.90 -19.89
C HIS A 128 -4.17 -13.43 -19.61
N ARG A 129 -3.00 -13.14 -19.01
CA ARG A 129 -2.54 -11.78 -18.67
C ARG A 129 -1.20 -11.46 -19.32
N ILE A 130 -1.13 -10.32 -19.99
CA ILE A 130 0.13 -9.74 -20.48
C ILE A 130 0.99 -9.35 -19.28
N GLY A 131 2.20 -9.91 -19.17
CA GLY A 131 3.07 -9.80 -17.98
C GLY A 131 2.87 -10.91 -16.93
N GLY A 132 1.92 -11.82 -17.15
CA GLY A 132 1.65 -12.98 -16.28
C GLY A 132 1.24 -12.61 -14.86
N PHE A 133 1.13 -13.60 -13.98
CA PHE A 133 0.99 -13.40 -12.54
C PHE A 133 1.72 -14.51 -11.78
N LYS A 134 2.07 -14.23 -10.53
CA LYS A 134 2.71 -15.19 -9.63
C LYS A 134 1.66 -15.75 -8.67
N VAL A 135 1.63 -17.07 -8.51
CA VAL A 135 0.84 -17.74 -7.48
C VAL A 135 1.79 -18.22 -6.40
N ARG A 136 1.42 -17.96 -5.15
CA ARG A 136 2.08 -18.53 -3.98
C ARG A 136 1.08 -19.46 -3.32
N ASP A 137 1.02 -20.71 -3.77
CA ASP A 137 0.03 -21.70 -3.30
C ASP A 137 0.12 -21.92 -1.79
N HIS A 138 1.34 -22.04 -1.25
CA HIS A 138 1.63 -22.12 0.19
C HIS A 138 1.06 -20.97 1.03
N VAL A 139 0.82 -19.79 0.43
CA VAL A 139 0.20 -18.63 1.11
C VAL A 139 -1.11 -18.20 0.43
N TRP A 140 -1.66 -19.06 -0.44
CA TRP A 140 -2.95 -18.88 -1.09
C TRP A 140 -3.14 -17.50 -1.75
N THR A 141 -2.09 -16.99 -2.40
CA THR A 141 -2.02 -15.60 -2.88
C THR A 141 -1.73 -15.55 -4.38
N ILE A 142 -2.50 -14.72 -5.10
CA ILE A 142 -2.18 -14.30 -6.47
C ILE A 142 -1.57 -12.89 -6.46
N ILE A 143 -0.51 -12.68 -7.24
CA ILE A 143 0.24 -11.43 -7.35
C ILE A 143 0.29 -11.00 -8.81
N MET A 144 -0.33 -9.86 -9.12
CA MET A 144 -0.29 -9.21 -10.43
C MET A 144 0.61 -7.98 -10.35
N GLU A 145 1.79 -8.05 -10.96
CA GLU A 145 2.75 -6.93 -11.01
C GLU A 145 2.40 -6.00 -12.18
N SER A 146 2.56 -4.69 -11.97
CA SER A 146 2.29 -3.65 -12.96
C SER A 146 0.91 -3.77 -13.60
N VAL A 147 -0.16 -3.64 -12.80
CA VAL A 147 -1.54 -3.77 -13.29
C VAL A 147 -1.87 -2.74 -14.36
N VAL A 148 -2.62 -3.16 -15.37
CA VAL A 148 -3.07 -2.32 -16.51
C VAL A 148 -4.59 -2.21 -16.53
N PRO A 149 -5.19 -1.23 -17.24
CA PRO A 149 -6.66 -1.08 -17.29
C PRO A 149 -7.41 -2.36 -17.70
N SER A 150 -6.83 -3.19 -18.58
CA SER A 150 -7.41 -4.48 -18.99
C SER A 150 -7.39 -5.55 -17.89
N ASP A 151 -6.64 -5.35 -16.80
CA ASP A 151 -6.68 -6.20 -15.61
C ASP A 151 -7.93 -5.97 -14.76
N LYS A 152 -8.69 -4.89 -14.98
CA LYS A 152 -9.97 -4.62 -14.31
C LYS A 152 -10.92 -5.82 -14.40
N GLY A 153 -11.65 -6.09 -13.31
CA GLY A 153 -12.65 -7.14 -13.26
C GLY A 153 -12.82 -7.78 -11.89
N ASN A 154 -13.68 -8.80 -11.85
CA ASN A 154 -13.97 -9.57 -10.65
C ASN A 154 -13.09 -10.81 -10.60
N TYR A 155 -12.27 -10.92 -9.57
CA TYR A 155 -11.38 -12.05 -9.32
C TYR A 155 -11.95 -12.91 -8.21
N THR A 156 -12.43 -14.09 -8.57
CA THR A 156 -13.01 -15.06 -7.63
C THR A 156 -12.00 -16.16 -7.35
N CYS A 157 -11.63 -16.36 -6.09
CA CYS A 157 -10.95 -17.56 -5.67
C CYS A 157 -11.98 -18.61 -5.28
N VAL A 158 -11.77 -19.84 -5.73
CA VAL A 158 -12.55 -21.01 -5.35
C VAL A 158 -11.61 -21.98 -4.67
N VAL A 159 -11.97 -22.38 -3.46
CA VAL A 159 -11.20 -23.32 -2.64
C VAL A 159 -12.06 -24.53 -2.35
N GLU A 160 -11.61 -25.71 -2.77
CA GLU A 160 -12.41 -26.94 -2.70
C GLU A 160 -11.63 -28.15 -2.24
N ASN A 161 -12.29 -29.02 -1.48
CA ASN A 161 -11.91 -30.41 -1.26
C ASN A 161 -13.15 -31.31 -1.40
N GLN A 162 -13.00 -32.62 -1.19
CA GLN A 162 -14.10 -33.58 -1.33
C GLN A 162 -15.30 -33.35 -0.38
N TYR A 163 -15.13 -32.55 0.66
CA TYR A 163 -16.15 -32.26 1.67
C TYR A 163 -16.78 -30.88 1.52
N GLY A 164 -16.37 -30.08 0.53
CA GLY A 164 -17.01 -28.79 0.28
C GLY A 164 -16.19 -27.82 -0.55
N SER A 165 -16.82 -26.70 -0.85
CA SER A 165 -16.24 -25.61 -1.62
C SER A 165 -16.65 -24.27 -1.04
N ILE A 166 -15.69 -23.35 -0.94
CA ILE A 166 -15.91 -21.96 -0.53
C ILE A 166 -15.33 -21.04 -1.60
N ASN A 167 -15.90 -19.85 -1.74
CA ASN A 167 -15.41 -18.87 -2.69
C ASN A 167 -15.46 -17.44 -2.14
N HIS A 168 -14.61 -16.58 -2.70
CA HIS A 168 -14.60 -15.16 -2.38
C HIS A 168 -14.24 -14.37 -3.63
N THR A 169 -14.94 -13.25 -3.84
CA THR A 169 -14.77 -12.39 -5.02
C THR A 169 -14.24 -11.02 -4.64
N TYR A 170 -13.08 -10.68 -5.20
CA TYR A 170 -12.52 -9.33 -5.20
C TYR A 170 -12.91 -8.59 -6.47
N GLN A 171 -13.18 -7.30 -6.35
CA GLN A 171 -13.37 -6.40 -7.48
C GLN A 171 -12.11 -5.53 -7.64
N LEU A 172 -11.39 -5.69 -8.75
CA LEU A 172 -10.25 -4.86 -9.10
C LEU A 172 -10.70 -3.73 -10.01
N ASP A 173 -10.45 -2.50 -9.59
CA ASP A 173 -10.58 -1.31 -10.44
C ASP A 173 -9.19 -0.70 -10.66
N VAL A 174 -8.71 -0.75 -11.90
CA VAL A 174 -7.40 -0.19 -12.24
C VAL A 174 -7.60 1.25 -12.72
N VAL A 175 -7.18 2.20 -11.89
CA VAL A 175 -7.31 3.62 -12.18
C VAL A 175 -6.10 4.06 -12.98
N GLU A 176 -6.32 4.41 -14.23
CA GLU A 176 -5.30 5.05 -15.04
C GLU A 176 -5.01 6.45 -14.47
N ARG A 177 -3.75 6.74 -14.14
CA ARG A 177 -3.40 8.09 -13.71
C ARG A 177 -3.44 8.98 -14.94
N SER A 178 -4.40 9.89 -15.00
CA SER A 178 -4.50 10.85 -16.10
C SER A 178 -3.16 11.58 -16.26
N PRO A 179 -2.54 11.53 -17.45
CA PRO A 179 -1.35 12.30 -17.71
C PRO A 179 -1.62 13.79 -17.45
N HIS A 180 -0.72 14.45 -16.72
CA HIS A 180 -0.88 15.85 -16.33
C HIS A 180 0.47 16.58 -16.41
N ARG A 181 0.42 17.92 -16.56
CA ARG A 181 1.62 18.75 -16.41
C ARG A 181 2.25 18.55 -15.01
N PRO A 182 3.57 18.70 -14.84
CA PRO A 182 4.20 18.54 -13.53
C PRO A 182 3.57 19.46 -12.48
N ILE A 183 3.45 18.95 -11.25
CA ILE A 183 2.94 19.68 -10.10
C ILE A 183 4.07 19.75 -9.07
N LEU A 184 4.44 20.96 -8.68
CA LEU A 184 5.44 21.22 -7.66
C LEU A 184 4.78 21.28 -6.29
N GLN A 185 5.43 20.71 -5.28
CA GLN A 185 4.97 20.83 -3.90
C GLN A 185 5.06 22.29 -3.46
N ALA A 186 3.95 22.85 -3.00
CA ALA A 186 3.91 24.21 -2.49
C ALA A 186 4.93 24.43 -1.35
N GLY A 187 5.57 25.60 -1.35
CA GLY A 187 6.58 25.99 -0.37
C GLY A 187 7.98 25.43 -0.64
N LEU A 188 8.18 24.67 -1.72
CA LEU A 188 9.49 24.15 -2.13
C LEU A 188 9.89 24.62 -3.54
N PRO A 189 11.14 25.04 -3.79
CA PRO A 189 12.15 25.33 -2.78
C PRO A 189 11.72 26.46 -1.82
N ALA A 190 12.26 26.42 -0.61
CA ALA A 190 12.00 27.43 0.42
C ALA A 190 13.16 28.44 0.48
N ASN A 191 12.87 29.69 0.81
CA ASN A 191 13.90 30.72 1.04
C ASN A 191 14.86 30.31 2.17
N ARG A 192 16.15 30.62 2.03
CA ARG A 192 17.17 30.29 3.04
C ARG A 192 18.09 31.47 3.29
N THR A 193 18.50 31.63 4.54
CA THR A 193 19.57 32.55 4.97
C THR A 193 20.68 31.73 5.60
N THR A 194 21.93 31.99 5.23
CA THR A 194 23.10 31.28 5.77
C THR A 194 24.31 32.20 5.84
N VAL A 195 25.40 31.71 6.44
CA VAL A 195 26.67 32.44 6.50
C VAL A 195 27.67 31.95 5.45
N VAL A 196 28.60 32.82 5.06
CA VAL A 196 29.70 32.49 4.15
C VAL A 196 30.44 31.23 4.62
N GLY A 197 30.71 30.32 3.69
CA GLY A 197 31.40 29.05 3.90
C GLY A 197 30.51 27.88 4.30
N SER A 198 29.20 28.09 4.43
CA SER A 198 28.24 27.02 4.75
C SER A 198 27.81 26.23 3.50
N ASP A 199 27.27 25.03 3.72
CA ASP A 199 26.63 24.23 2.69
C ASP A 199 25.11 24.43 2.73
N VAL A 200 24.48 24.49 1.56
CA VAL A 200 23.04 24.78 1.40
C VAL A 200 22.42 23.80 0.44
N GLU A 201 21.23 23.31 0.77
CA GLU A 201 20.43 22.46 -0.09
C GLU A 201 19.06 23.08 -0.35
N PHE A 202 18.64 23.03 -1.61
CA PHE A 202 17.29 23.32 -2.05
C PHE A 202 16.62 22.04 -2.52
N GLU A 203 15.39 21.81 -2.05
CA GLU A 203 14.58 20.66 -2.46
C GLU A 203 13.43 21.11 -3.36
N CYS A 204 13.13 20.34 -4.39
CA CYS A 204 12.03 20.55 -5.30
C CYS A 204 11.28 19.22 -5.50
N LYS A 205 10.20 19.03 -4.71
CA LYS A 205 9.38 17.82 -4.78
C LYS A 205 8.39 17.91 -5.94
N VAL A 206 8.46 16.93 -6.82
CA VAL A 206 7.70 16.91 -8.08
C VAL A 206 6.73 15.74 -8.12
N PHE A 207 5.46 16.03 -8.39
CA PHE A 207 4.48 15.04 -8.80
C PHE A 207 4.24 15.18 -10.30
N SER A 208 4.66 14.18 -11.08
CA SER A 208 4.48 14.21 -12.53
C SER A 208 4.19 12.82 -13.07
N VAL A 209 3.17 12.76 -13.93
CA VAL A 209 2.86 11.62 -14.79
C VAL A 209 2.66 12.21 -16.17
N PRO A 210 3.56 11.97 -17.15
CA PRO A 210 4.71 11.05 -17.12
C PRO A 210 6.01 11.61 -16.53
N GLN A 211 7.10 10.83 -16.56
CA GLN A 211 8.38 11.18 -15.93
C GLN A 211 8.87 12.57 -16.37
N PRO A 212 9.24 13.47 -15.43
CA PRO A 212 9.61 14.84 -15.75
C PRO A 212 11.12 15.00 -16.01
N HIS A 213 11.48 16.03 -16.76
CA HIS A 213 12.81 16.61 -16.82
C HIS A 213 12.89 17.79 -15.84
N ILE A 214 13.87 17.76 -14.94
CA ILE A 214 14.07 18.78 -13.88
C ILE A 214 15.34 19.58 -14.19
N GLN A 215 15.28 20.90 -14.05
CA GLN A 215 16.40 21.82 -14.18
C GLN A 215 16.42 22.80 -13.01
N TRP A 216 17.60 22.96 -12.41
CA TRP A 216 17.88 24.04 -11.48
C TRP A 216 18.56 25.18 -12.21
N LEU A 217 18.00 26.37 -12.06
CA LEU A 217 18.46 27.60 -12.68
C LEU A 217 18.76 28.63 -11.59
N LYS A 218 19.72 29.52 -11.83
CA LYS A 218 19.94 30.72 -11.01
C LYS A 218 19.74 31.94 -11.88
N HIS A 219 18.97 32.93 -11.41
CA HIS A 219 18.92 34.24 -12.06
C HIS A 219 20.29 34.92 -11.96
N ILE A 220 20.77 35.45 -13.09
CA ILE A 220 22.05 36.14 -13.17
C ILE A 220 21.85 37.55 -13.72
N GLU A 221 22.80 38.43 -13.44
CA GLU A 221 22.88 39.76 -14.02
C GLU A 221 23.95 39.78 -15.12
N VAL A 222 23.59 40.35 -16.27
CA VAL A 222 24.51 40.55 -17.40
C VAL A 222 24.48 42.04 -17.74
N ASN A 223 25.64 42.70 -17.67
CA ASN A 223 25.78 44.15 -17.89
C ASN A 223 24.82 45.01 -17.05
N GLY A 224 24.57 44.61 -15.80
CA GLY A 224 23.68 45.31 -14.86
C GLY A 224 22.18 45.08 -15.09
N SER A 225 21.79 44.23 -16.05
CA SER A 225 20.40 43.84 -16.27
C SER A 225 20.16 42.37 -15.93
N ARG A 226 19.02 42.07 -15.29
CA ARG A 226 18.53 40.69 -15.07
C ARG A 226 17.76 40.12 -16.25
N VAL A 227 17.40 40.97 -17.21
CA VAL A 227 16.51 40.63 -18.32
C VAL A 227 17.18 40.99 -19.64
N GLY A 228 17.08 40.10 -20.61
CA GLY A 228 17.57 40.31 -21.96
C GLY A 228 16.73 41.30 -22.76
N SER A 229 17.24 41.68 -23.93
CA SER A 229 16.50 42.54 -24.87
C SER A 229 15.21 41.90 -25.39
N ASP A 230 15.09 40.58 -25.27
CA ASP A 230 13.92 39.76 -25.59
C ASP A 230 12.87 39.73 -24.46
N GLY A 231 13.14 40.39 -23.32
CA GLY A 231 12.25 40.39 -22.16
C GLY A 231 12.33 39.12 -21.32
N LEU A 232 13.23 38.18 -21.64
CA LEU A 232 13.43 36.95 -20.86
C LEU A 232 14.52 37.15 -19.80
N PRO A 233 14.36 36.60 -18.58
CA PRO A 233 15.38 36.73 -17.56
C PRO A 233 16.64 35.94 -17.94
N TYR A 234 17.80 36.50 -17.65
CA TYR A 234 19.06 35.78 -17.76
C TYR A 234 19.16 34.72 -16.67
N VAL A 235 19.32 33.47 -17.10
CA VAL A 235 19.45 32.32 -16.20
C VAL A 235 20.70 31.52 -16.53
N ARG A 236 21.34 31.00 -15.47
CA ARG A 236 22.40 30.00 -15.57
C ARG A 236 21.84 28.64 -15.16
N VAL A 237 22.01 27.62 -16.00
CA VAL A 237 21.69 26.23 -15.64
C VAL A 237 22.73 25.72 -14.65
N LEU A 238 22.31 25.31 -13.46
CA LEU A 238 23.18 24.76 -12.41
C LEU A 238 23.17 23.24 -12.41
N LYS A 239 22.00 22.64 -12.64
CA LYS A 239 21.81 21.19 -12.64
C LYS A 239 20.65 20.84 -13.56
N HIS A 240 20.71 19.68 -14.21
CA HIS A 240 19.59 19.14 -14.98
C HIS A 240 19.49 17.63 -14.76
N SER A 241 18.32 17.05 -15.01
CA SER A 241 18.08 15.63 -14.77
C SER A 241 18.90 14.77 -15.73
N GLY A 242 19.89 14.06 -15.18
CA GLY A 242 20.56 12.92 -15.83
C GLY A 242 19.84 11.59 -15.56
N VAL A 243 20.55 10.47 -15.73
CA VAL A 243 20.03 9.08 -15.65
C VAL A 243 19.31 8.76 -14.33
N ASN A 244 19.60 9.46 -13.23
CA ASN A 244 18.89 9.34 -11.95
C ASN A 244 18.04 10.59 -11.67
N SER A 245 16.72 10.48 -11.89
CA SER A 245 15.78 11.60 -11.70
C SER A 245 15.53 12.00 -10.23
N SER A 246 15.83 11.12 -9.26
CA SER A 246 15.73 11.44 -7.83
C SER A 246 16.73 12.50 -7.41
N ASP A 247 17.96 12.38 -7.91
CA ASP A 247 19.07 13.24 -7.51
C ASP A 247 18.87 14.66 -8.05
N ALA A 248 18.10 14.81 -9.13
CA ALA A 248 17.76 16.10 -9.72
C ALA A 248 16.78 16.94 -8.88
N GLN A 249 16.04 16.33 -7.93
CA GLN A 249 15.11 17.04 -7.05
C GLN A 249 15.82 17.87 -5.97
N VAL A 250 17.12 17.66 -5.76
CA VAL A 250 17.93 18.41 -4.78
C VAL A 250 19.06 19.15 -5.48
N LEU A 251 19.20 20.45 -5.18
CA LEU A 251 20.37 21.24 -5.52
C LEU A 251 21.18 21.49 -4.26
N ALA A 252 22.40 20.97 -4.21
CA ALA A 252 23.36 21.24 -3.15
C ALA A 252 24.41 22.26 -3.63
N LEU A 253 24.64 23.30 -2.82
CA LEU A 253 25.67 24.31 -2.97
C LEU A 253 26.62 24.16 -1.79
N TYR A 254 27.93 24.06 -2.06
CA TYR A 254 28.94 23.86 -1.04
C TYR A 254 29.78 25.12 -0.87
N ASN A 255 30.19 25.41 0.37
CA ASN A 255 31.10 26.51 0.70
C ASN A 255 30.65 27.85 0.07
N VAL A 256 29.40 28.27 0.32
CA VAL A 256 28.78 29.41 -0.36
C VAL A 256 29.44 30.76 -0.02
N THR A 257 29.54 31.65 -1.00
CA THR A 257 30.01 33.03 -0.84
C THR A 257 28.86 34.04 -0.97
N GLU A 258 29.14 35.33 -0.80
CA GLU A 258 28.11 36.37 -0.97
C GLU A 258 27.54 36.41 -2.40
N GLU A 259 28.35 36.06 -3.40
CA GLU A 259 27.95 36.01 -4.82
C GLU A 259 26.92 34.90 -5.10
N GLU A 260 26.84 33.88 -4.23
CA GLU A 260 25.81 32.85 -4.30
C GLU A 260 24.42 33.38 -3.93
N SER A 261 24.31 34.54 -3.29
CA SER A 261 23.01 35.15 -3.00
C SER A 261 22.21 35.42 -4.27
N GLY A 262 20.90 35.22 -4.20
CA GLY A 262 19.99 35.45 -5.33
C GLY A 262 18.88 34.44 -5.43
N GLU A 263 18.17 34.48 -6.56
CA GLU A 263 17.01 33.63 -6.82
C GLU A 263 17.39 32.35 -7.56
N TYR A 264 16.97 31.22 -6.99
CA TYR A 264 17.13 29.88 -7.54
C TYR A 264 15.77 29.34 -7.96
N ILE A 265 15.69 28.80 -9.17
CA ILE A 265 14.45 28.33 -9.79
C ILE A 265 14.57 26.83 -10.03
N CYS A 266 13.62 26.06 -9.53
CA CYS A 266 13.37 24.71 -10.00
C CYS A 266 12.38 24.78 -11.16
N LYS A 267 12.85 24.48 -12.38
CA LYS A 267 12.02 24.35 -13.57
C LYS A 267 11.82 22.87 -13.90
N VAL A 268 10.58 22.48 -14.13
CA VAL A 268 10.21 21.08 -14.38
C VAL A 268 9.30 20.99 -15.59
N SER A 269 9.58 20.06 -16.50
CA SER A 269 8.80 19.85 -17.71
C SER A 269 8.52 18.38 -17.99
N ASN A 270 7.40 18.09 -18.63
CA ASN A 270 7.13 16.84 -19.33
C ASN A 270 6.51 17.16 -20.69
N TYR A 271 6.13 16.14 -21.50
CA TYR A 271 5.56 16.41 -22.83
C TYR A 271 4.18 17.08 -22.80
N ILE A 272 3.55 17.23 -21.63
CA ILE A 272 2.23 17.88 -21.47
C ILE A 272 2.40 19.34 -21.08
N GLY A 273 3.44 19.70 -20.34
CA GLY A 273 3.71 21.08 -19.99
C GLY A 273 4.80 21.25 -18.95
N GLU A 274 4.86 22.46 -18.41
CA GLU A 274 5.91 22.89 -17.48
C GLU A 274 5.33 23.46 -16.18
N ALA A 275 6.14 23.45 -15.13
CA ALA A 275 5.92 24.15 -13.87
C ALA A 275 7.26 24.65 -13.33
N ASN A 276 7.24 25.79 -12.62
CA ASN A 276 8.42 26.33 -11.97
C ASN A 276 8.07 26.87 -10.57
N GLN A 277 9.06 26.88 -9.69
CA GLN A 277 8.99 27.51 -8.38
C GLN A 277 10.37 28.02 -8.00
N SER A 278 10.43 29.17 -7.35
CA SER A 278 11.68 29.83 -6.97
C SER A 278 11.83 30.03 -5.47
N ALA A 279 13.08 30.17 -5.05
CA ALA A 279 13.47 30.50 -3.69
C ALA A 279 14.66 31.46 -3.69
N TRP A 280 14.71 32.31 -2.67
CA TRP A 280 15.82 33.23 -2.45
C TRP A 280 16.86 32.65 -1.49
N LEU A 281 18.14 32.76 -1.85
CA LEU A 281 19.28 32.52 -0.96
C LEU A 281 19.87 33.87 -0.51
N THR A 282 20.02 34.04 0.79
CA THR A 282 20.75 35.17 1.39
C THR A 282 21.99 34.64 2.11
N VAL A 283 23.18 35.02 1.65
CA VAL A 283 24.45 34.67 2.30
C VAL A 283 25.02 35.90 2.98
N THR A 284 25.20 35.85 4.31
CA THR A 284 25.73 36.96 5.10
C THR A 284 27.13 36.64 5.64
N ARG A 285 27.94 37.66 5.89
CA ARG A 285 29.16 37.49 6.69
C ARG A 285 28.79 37.33 8.16
N TYR A 286 29.60 36.56 8.87
CA TYR A 286 29.54 36.50 10.32
C TYR A 286 29.97 37.86 10.88
N GLU A 287 29.06 38.59 11.51
CA GLU A 287 29.40 39.70 12.39
C GLU A 287 29.50 39.13 13.82
N PRO A 288 30.71 39.03 14.42
CA PRO A 288 30.81 38.78 15.84
C PRO A 288 30.18 39.98 16.55
N THR A 289 29.11 39.75 17.30
CA THR A 289 28.48 40.79 18.11
C THR A 289 29.55 41.47 18.97
N GLY A 290 29.73 42.76 18.73
CA GLY A 290 30.74 43.58 19.38
C GLY A 290 30.60 43.52 20.90
N ASN A 291 31.73 43.28 21.57
CA ASN A 291 31.90 43.46 23.01
C ASN A 291 31.37 44.84 23.43
N HIS A 292 30.20 44.89 24.05
CA HIS A 292 29.82 46.02 24.89
C HIS A 292 30.74 46.02 26.12
N ARG A 293 31.87 46.72 26.02
CA ARG A 293 32.58 47.20 27.21
C ARG A 293 31.64 48.17 27.93
N ALA A 294 31.03 47.69 29.02
CA ALA A 294 30.35 48.52 29.99
C ALA A 294 31.36 49.53 30.56
N ALA A 295 31.28 50.78 30.13
CA ALA A 295 31.89 51.89 30.83
C ALA A 295 31.12 52.08 32.15
N GLN A 296 31.62 51.52 33.24
CA GLN A 296 31.15 51.85 34.58
C GLN A 296 31.53 53.30 34.88
N GLY A 297 30.54 54.20 34.79
CA GLY A 297 30.63 55.53 35.36
C GLY A 297 30.67 55.44 36.88
N ARG A 298 31.80 55.84 37.48
CA ARG A 298 31.91 56.18 38.90
C ARG A 298 31.04 57.41 39.16
N GLN A 299 29.92 57.24 39.86
CA GLN A 299 29.25 58.34 40.54
C GLN A 299 29.96 58.58 41.88
N SER A 300 30.68 59.70 41.95
CA SER A 300 31.08 60.34 43.20
C SER A 300 29.88 61.04 43.81
N GLY A 301 29.45 60.61 45.00
CA GLY A 301 28.48 61.36 45.81
C GLY A 301 29.10 62.64 46.39
N PRO A 302 28.32 63.73 46.59
CA PRO A 302 28.82 64.95 47.20
C PRO A 302 28.79 64.87 48.74
N PRO A 303 29.65 65.63 49.44
CA PRO A 303 29.60 65.74 50.90
C PRO A 303 28.74 66.95 51.33
N GLY A 304 28.00 66.80 52.44
CA GLY A 304 27.33 67.89 53.16
C GLY A 304 25.82 67.87 53.05
#